data_AF-A0A552HGB0-F1
#
_entry.id   AF-A0A552HGB0-F1
#
_cell.length_a   1.000
_cell.length_b   1.000
_cell.length_c   1.000
_cell.angle_alpha   90.00
_cell.angle_beta   90.00
_cell.angle_gamma   90.00
#
_symmetry.space_group_name_H-M   'P 1'
#
loop_
_entity.id
_entity.type
_entity.pdbx_description
1 polymer ?
#
loop_
_entity_poly.entity_id
_entity_poly.type
_entity_poly.pdbx_seq_one_letter_code
_entity_poly.pdbx_strand_id
1 'polypeptide(L)'
;MDPTADTTVEPDETVILTLATGTGYTIGTTTAVTGTITNDDISVTPIEAFGNTKLVKDATNKLYAQIGDNNPIAIKNGGTQITTNIYSGWQTLAAETVNGVNQVLWKYNDGNYLHLWSLDNNWNWQSSTGWWGLNSPEAFTQETNFQQDFNGDNQIGNPYTPIEAFGNTKLVKDATNKLYAQIGNNNPIAIKNGGTQITTNIYSGWQTLAAETVNGVNQVLWKYNDGNYLHLWSLDNNWNWQSSTGWWGL
;
A
#
# COMPACT_ATOMS: atom_id res chain seq x y z
N MET A 1 26.41 -24.35 25.01
CA MET A 1 26.37 -23.38 23.90
C MET A 1 24.95 -23.36 23.42
N ASP A 2 24.38 -22.17 23.30
CA ASP A 2 23.01 -21.95 22.85
C ASP A 2 23.09 -20.87 21.76
N PRO A 3 23.21 -21.25 20.47
CA PRO A 3 23.30 -20.28 19.38
C PRO A 3 22.03 -19.42 19.37
N THR A 4 22.20 -18.12 19.15
CA THR A 4 21.07 -17.20 19.01
C THR A 4 20.68 -17.16 17.55
N ALA A 5 19.43 -17.48 17.24
CA ALA A 5 18.92 -17.34 15.88
C ALA A 5 18.79 -15.85 15.52
N ASP A 6 19.21 -15.49 14.32
CA ASP A 6 18.94 -14.18 13.75
C ASP A 6 18.53 -14.31 12.26
N THR A 7 18.82 -13.29 11.46
CA THR A 7 18.39 -13.16 10.06
C THR A 7 19.48 -12.64 9.13
N THR A 8 20.71 -12.54 9.66
CA THR A 8 21.87 -12.04 8.96
C THR A 8 22.56 -13.21 8.27
N VAL A 9 22.54 -13.20 6.95
CA VAL A 9 23.28 -14.21 6.18
C VAL A 9 24.77 -14.14 6.50
N GLU A 10 25.27 -15.21 7.09
CA GLU A 10 26.67 -15.37 7.51
C GLU A 10 27.25 -16.75 7.13
N PRO A 11 28.59 -16.94 7.16
CA PRO A 11 29.20 -18.26 6.98
C PRO A 11 29.09 -19.11 8.25
N ASP A 12 29.01 -20.44 8.11
CA ASP A 12 29.06 -21.37 9.25
C ASP A 12 30.21 -21.06 10.24
N GLU A 13 29.90 -20.89 11.53
CA GLU A 13 30.91 -20.68 12.56
C GLU A 13 31.38 -21.99 13.20
N THR A 14 32.64 -21.99 13.65
CA THR A 14 33.21 -23.11 14.42
C THR A 14 33.33 -22.76 15.89
N VAL A 15 32.79 -23.63 16.74
CA VAL A 15 32.88 -23.56 18.19
C VAL A 15 33.84 -24.63 18.67
N ILE A 16 34.81 -24.24 19.48
CA ILE A 16 35.84 -25.15 19.99
C ILE A 16 35.79 -25.16 21.51
N LEU A 17 35.57 -26.33 22.11
CA LEU A 17 35.55 -26.53 23.56
C LEU A 17 36.70 -27.42 24.00
N THR A 18 37.51 -26.93 24.95
CA THR A 18 38.60 -27.68 25.56
C THR A 18 38.40 -27.71 27.08
N LEU A 19 38.47 -28.89 27.68
CA LEU A 19 38.49 -29.04 29.14
C LEU A 19 39.93 -28.87 29.62
N ALA A 20 40.15 -27.90 30.52
CA ALA A 20 41.42 -27.76 31.21
C ALA A 20 41.67 -28.96 32.14
N THR A 21 42.94 -29.28 32.40
CA THR A 21 43.29 -30.36 33.35
C THR A 21 42.93 -29.95 34.79
N GLY A 22 42.38 -30.88 35.58
CA GLY A 22 42.03 -30.64 36.97
C GLY A 22 41.98 -31.92 37.81
N THR A 23 41.84 -31.75 39.12
CA THR A 23 41.66 -32.86 40.08
C THR A 23 40.18 -33.12 40.32
N GLY A 24 39.76 -34.39 40.42
CA GLY A 24 38.37 -34.77 40.73
C GLY A 24 37.54 -35.26 39.53
N TYR A 25 38.12 -35.28 38.32
CA TYR A 25 37.55 -35.88 37.12
C TYR A 25 38.66 -36.39 36.19
N THR A 26 38.31 -37.33 35.31
CA THR A 26 39.17 -37.77 34.20
C THR A 26 38.63 -37.18 32.89
N ILE A 27 39.53 -36.65 32.07
CA ILE A 27 39.17 -36.11 30.76
C ILE A 27 39.16 -37.28 29.75
N GLY A 28 38.01 -37.53 29.12
CA GLY A 28 37.84 -38.63 28.16
C GLY A 28 38.53 -38.39 26.81
N THR A 29 38.62 -37.13 26.37
CA THR A 29 39.29 -36.72 25.13
C THR A 29 40.19 -35.52 25.42
N THR A 30 41.49 -35.65 25.21
CA THR A 30 42.46 -34.57 25.50
C THR A 30 42.55 -33.53 24.37
N THR A 31 42.00 -33.84 23.19
CA THR A 31 41.86 -32.88 22.09
C THR A 31 40.59 -32.06 22.24
N ALA A 32 40.61 -30.85 21.70
CA ALA A 32 39.43 -30.00 21.67
C ALA A 32 38.26 -30.68 20.94
N VAL A 33 37.06 -30.51 21.46
CA VAL A 33 35.81 -30.92 20.80
C VAL A 33 35.30 -29.74 19.99
N THR A 34 35.02 -29.97 18.72
CA THR A 34 34.52 -28.95 17.80
C THR A 34 33.04 -29.17 17.53
N GLY A 35 32.26 -28.08 17.47
CA GLY A 35 30.91 -28.03 16.92
C GLY A 35 30.82 -26.94 15.86
N THR A 36 29.84 -27.05 14.97
CA THR A 36 29.57 -26.06 13.93
C THR A 36 28.20 -25.44 14.20
N ILE A 37 28.13 -24.11 14.10
CA ILE A 37 26.86 -23.38 13.98
C ILE A 37 26.67 -23.19 12.47
N THR A 38 25.57 -23.71 11.93
CA THR A 38 25.29 -23.62 10.50
C THR A 38 24.38 -22.43 10.25
N ASN A 39 24.73 -21.59 9.28
CA ASN A 39 23.84 -20.52 8.84
C ASN A 39 22.63 -21.11 8.09
N ASP A 40 21.43 -20.76 8.52
CA ASP A 40 20.17 -21.16 7.89
C ASP A 40 19.42 -20.00 7.20
N ASP A 41 20.02 -18.80 7.17
CA ASP A 41 19.44 -17.63 6.52
C ASP A 41 19.57 -17.65 4.99
N ILE A 42 18.55 -17.10 4.32
CA ILE A 42 18.45 -17.10 2.86
C ILE A 42 18.92 -15.75 2.31
N SER A 43 19.94 -15.78 1.44
CA SER A 43 20.35 -14.60 0.69
C SER A 43 19.33 -14.22 -0.40
N VAL A 44 18.77 -13.03 -0.27
CA VAL A 44 17.74 -12.49 -1.16
C VAL A 44 18.05 -11.06 -1.58
N THR A 45 17.49 -10.64 -2.70
CA THR A 45 17.56 -9.27 -3.22
C THR A 45 16.16 -8.70 -3.38
N PRO A 46 15.91 -7.44 -2.96
CA PRO A 46 14.61 -6.80 -3.16
C PRO A 46 14.27 -6.62 -4.64
N ILE A 47 13.04 -7.01 -5.01
CA ILE A 47 12.36 -6.56 -6.22
C ILE A 47 11.61 -5.26 -5.91
N GLU A 48 11.00 -5.20 -4.73
CA GLU A 48 10.17 -4.10 -4.26
C GLU A 48 10.24 -4.07 -2.71
N ALA A 49 10.22 -2.86 -2.12
CA ALA A 49 10.53 -2.66 -0.70
C ALA A 49 9.75 -1.50 -0.03
N PHE A 50 8.62 -1.10 -0.60
CA PHE A 50 7.67 -0.20 0.03
C PHE A 50 6.84 -0.96 1.08
N GLY A 51 6.32 -0.23 2.06
CA GLY A 51 5.55 -0.84 3.14
C GLY A 51 6.38 -1.68 4.10
N ASN A 52 5.73 -2.64 4.76
CA ASN A 52 6.37 -3.49 5.77
C ASN A 52 6.76 -4.86 5.20
N THR A 53 6.22 -5.23 4.04
CA THR A 53 6.54 -6.48 3.36
C THR A 53 7.30 -6.16 2.08
N LYS A 54 8.49 -6.74 1.93
CA LYS A 54 9.29 -6.63 0.72
C LYS A 54 9.00 -7.84 -0.17
N LEU A 55 8.83 -7.62 -1.47
CA LEU A 55 8.95 -8.69 -2.45
C LEU A 55 10.43 -8.89 -2.77
N VAL A 56 10.95 -10.09 -2.51
CA VAL A 56 12.38 -10.40 -2.70
C VAL A 56 12.56 -11.68 -3.52
N LYS A 57 13.76 -11.85 -4.08
CA LYS A 57 14.13 -13.07 -4.81
C LYS A 57 15.53 -13.57 -4.47
N ASP A 58 15.74 -14.88 -4.61
CA ASP A 58 17.06 -15.49 -4.53
C ASP A 58 17.80 -15.46 -5.87
N ALA A 59 19.03 -15.99 -5.89
CA ALA A 59 19.87 -16.09 -7.08
C ALA A 59 19.30 -17.00 -8.19
N THR A 60 18.35 -17.88 -7.84
CA THR A 60 17.63 -18.76 -8.78
C THR A 60 16.29 -18.16 -9.25
N ASN A 61 16.03 -16.91 -8.87
CA ASN A 61 14.80 -16.17 -9.11
C ASN A 61 13.56 -16.71 -8.40
N LYS A 62 13.70 -17.54 -7.37
CA LYS A 62 12.56 -17.93 -6.52
C LYS A 62 12.06 -16.73 -5.73
N LEU A 63 10.74 -16.59 -5.65
CA LEU A 63 10.07 -15.47 -5.02
C LEU A 63 9.77 -15.74 -3.54
N TYR A 64 9.96 -14.71 -2.74
CA TYR A 64 9.66 -14.70 -1.33
C TYR A 64 9.02 -13.37 -0.92
N ALA A 65 8.24 -13.42 0.15
CA ALA A 65 7.83 -12.22 0.88
C ALA A 65 8.68 -12.11 2.14
N GLN A 66 9.22 -10.93 2.40
CA GLN A 66 10.04 -10.65 3.58
C GLN A 66 9.37 -9.57 4.43
N ILE A 67 8.88 -9.95 5.61
CA ILE A 67 8.20 -9.02 6.51
C ILE A 67 9.24 -8.39 7.43
N GLY A 68 9.45 -7.08 7.33
CA GLY A 68 10.53 -6.37 8.00
C GLY A 68 11.91 -6.91 7.58
N ASP A 69 12.72 -7.30 8.56
CA ASP A 69 14.04 -7.92 8.36
C ASP A 69 14.05 -9.40 8.79
N ASN A 70 12.87 -10.02 8.88
CA ASN A 70 12.75 -11.44 9.20
C ASN A 70 13.25 -12.33 8.05
N ASN A 71 13.40 -13.62 8.34
CA ASN A 71 13.67 -14.61 7.30
C ASN A 71 12.56 -14.63 6.22
N PRO A 72 12.93 -14.64 4.93
CA PRO A 72 11.96 -14.54 3.84
C PRO A 72 11.11 -15.82 3.71
N ILE A 73 9.81 -15.64 3.48
CA ILE A 73 8.84 -16.74 3.36
C ILE A 73 8.54 -16.99 1.88
N ALA A 74 8.69 -18.25 1.44
CA ALA A 74 8.44 -18.64 0.05
C ALA A 74 7.00 -18.35 -0.40
N ILE A 75 6.85 -17.65 -1.52
CA ILE A 75 5.56 -17.47 -2.18
C ILE A 75 5.27 -18.72 -3.01
N LYS A 76 4.09 -19.32 -2.80
CA LYS A 76 3.76 -20.64 -3.38
C LYS A 76 2.42 -20.61 -4.12
N ASN A 77 2.30 -21.50 -5.09
CA ASN A 77 1.03 -21.88 -5.70
C ASN A 77 0.93 -23.42 -5.69
N GLY A 78 -0.16 -23.96 -5.12
CA GLY A 78 -0.31 -25.40 -4.91
C GLY A 78 0.82 -26.02 -4.07
N GLY A 79 1.36 -25.27 -3.10
CA GLY A 79 2.49 -25.69 -2.26
C GLY A 79 3.86 -25.62 -2.93
N THR A 80 3.93 -25.36 -4.24
CA THR A 80 5.19 -25.23 -4.98
C THR A 80 5.62 -23.76 -5.02
N GLN A 81 6.88 -23.49 -4.68
CA GLN A 81 7.42 -22.14 -4.73
C GLN A 81 7.51 -21.64 -6.18
N ILE A 82 7.13 -20.39 -6.39
CA ILE A 82 7.13 -19.75 -7.70
C ILE A 82 8.41 -18.94 -7.94
N THR A 83 8.69 -18.63 -9.21
CA THR A 83 9.85 -17.83 -9.63
C THR A 83 9.42 -16.58 -10.39
N THR A 84 10.31 -15.59 -10.51
CA THR A 84 10.10 -14.50 -11.47
C THR A 84 9.99 -15.11 -12.87
N ASN A 85 8.98 -14.71 -13.64
CA ASN A 85 8.68 -15.22 -14.99
C ASN A 85 8.08 -16.63 -15.07
N ILE A 86 7.56 -17.18 -13.97
CA ILE A 86 6.82 -18.47 -14.01
C ILE A 86 5.64 -18.45 -14.99
N TYR A 87 4.98 -17.29 -15.15
CA TYR A 87 3.89 -17.09 -16.10
C TYR A 87 4.31 -16.12 -17.19
N SER A 88 4.30 -16.60 -18.44
CA SER A 88 4.63 -15.78 -19.61
C SER A 88 3.71 -14.55 -19.71
N GLY A 89 4.30 -13.38 -19.95
CA GLY A 89 3.59 -12.10 -20.06
C GLY A 89 3.24 -11.43 -18.73
N TRP A 90 3.51 -12.08 -17.60
CA TRP A 90 3.25 -11.55 -16.26
C TRP A 90 4.52 -11.12 -15.55
N GLN A 91 4.41 -10.02 -14.81
CA GLN A 91 5.44 -9.51 -13.90
C GLN A 91 4.86 -9.46 -12.48
N THR A 92 5.59 -10.00 -11.50
CA THR A 92 5.31 -9.72 -10.08
C THR A 92 5.81 -8.32 -9.74
N LEU A 93 4.94 -7.49 -9.19
CA LEU A 93 5.26 -6.11 -8.81
C LEU A 93 5.62 -5.98 -7.34
N ALA A 94 4.75 -6.47 -6.46
CA ALA A 94 4.83 -6.19 -5.03
C ALA A 94 4.18 -7.29 -4.19
N ALA A 95 4.50 -7.33 -2.89
CA ALA A 95 3.88 -8.22 -1.92
C ALA A 95 3.57 -7.47 -0.62
N GLU A 96 2.36 -7.59 -0.08
CA GLU A 96 1.99 -6.90 1.17
C GLU A 96 0.91 -7.66 1.94
N THR A 97 0.88 -7.49 3.26
CA THR A 97 -0.22 -7.96 4.12
C THR A 97 -1.22 -6.83 4.30
N VAL A 98 -2.29 -6.83 3.50
CA VAL A 98 -3.31 -5.77 3.51
C VAL A 98 -4.52 -6.26 4.30
N ASN A 99 -4.85 -5.56 5.39
CA ASN A 99 -5.97 -5.90 6.29
C ASN A 99 -5.93 -7.37 6.77
N GLY A 100 -4.73 -7.88 7.08
CA GLY A 100 -4.52 -9.25 7.56
C GLY A 100 -4.54 -10.33 6.48
N VAL A 101 -4.61 -9.96 5.20
CA VAL A 101 -4.53 -10.91 4.07
C VAL A 101 -3.21 -10.70 3.34
N ASN A 102 -2.43 -11.77 3.18
CA ASN A 102 -1.22 -11.75 2.38
C ASN A 102 -1.57 -11.63 0.90
N GLN A 103 -0.95 -10.69 0.21
CA GLN A 103 -1.26 -10.37 -1.18
C GLN A 103 0.00 -10.25 -2.03
N VAL A 104 -0.11 -10.64 -3.29
CA VAL A 104 0.92 -10.41 -4.31
C VAL A 104 0.26 -9.73 -5.50
N LEU A 105 0.79 -8.57 -5.89
CA LEU A 105 0.31 -7.82 -7.03
C LEU A 105 1.12 -8.16 -8.28
N TRP A 106 0.41 -8.40 -9.37
CA TRP A 106 0.95 -8.76 -10.66
C TRP A 106 0.53 -7.74 -11.71
N LYS A 107 1.35 -7.61 -12.75
CA LYS A 107 1.04 -6.86 -13.97
C LYS A 107 1.09 -7.80 -15.17
N TYR A 108 0.02 -7.79 -15.95
CA TYR A 108 0.03 -8.36 -17.30
C TYR A 108 0.55 -7.31 -18.28
N ASN A 109 1.68 -7.60 -18.92
CA ASN A 109 2.44 -6.59 -19.64
C ASN A 109 1.79 -6.14 -20.95
N ASP A 110 1.24 -7.07 -21.72
CA ASP A 110 0.69 -6.75 -23.05
C ASP A 110 -0.54 -5.85 -22.98
N GLY A 111 -1.33 -5.95 -21.90
CA GLY A 111 -2.57 -5.21 -21.70
C GLY A 111 -2.51 -4.10 -20.65
N ASN A 112 -1.40 -3.97 -19.92
CA ASN A 112 -1.29 -3.08 -18.76
C ASN A 112 -2.44 -3.26 -17.76
N TYR A 113 -2.64 -4.51 -17.33
CA TYR A 113 -3.64 -4.87 -16.33
C TYR A 113 -2.98 -5.31 -15.03
N LEU A 114 -3.53 -4.86 -13.91
CA LEU A 114 -3.19 -5.39 -12.60
C LEU A 114 -4.03 -6.63 -12.28
N HIS A 115 -3.40 -7.56 -11.56
CA HIS A 115 -4.05 -8.74 -11.01
C HIS A 115 -3.52 -8.98 -9.59
N LEU A 116 -4.44 -9.16 -8.65
CA LEU A 116 -4.14 -9.41 -7.26
C LEU A 116 -4.30 -10.89 -6.94
N TRP A 117 -3.32 -11.45 -6.26
CA TRP A 117 -3.41 -12.74 -5.59
C TRP A 117 -3.66 -12.51 -4.11
N SER A 118 -4.53 -13.33 -3.53
CA SER A 118 -4.71 -13.46 -2.09
C SER A 118 -4.17 -14.82 -1.65
N LEU A 119 -3.35 -14.80 -0.60
CA LEU A 119 -2.62 -15.94 -0.08
C LEU A 119 -3.01 -16.18 1.38
N ASP A 120 -2.78 -17.40 1.85
CA ASP A 120 -2.90 -17.73 3.27
C ASP A 120 -1.71 -17.17 4.09
N ASN A 121 -1.75 -17.41 5.41
CA ASN A 121 -0.71 -16.96 6.35
C ASN A 121 0.68 -17.55 6.04
N ASN A 122 0.76 -18.62 5.25
CA ASN A 122 1.99 -19.30 4.86
C ASN A 122 2.42 -18.94 3.43
N TRP A 123 1.88 -17.84 2.88
CA TRP A 123 2.16 -17.32 1.55
C TRP A 123 1.89 -18.34 0.43
N ASN A 124 0.88 -19.20 0.62
CA ASN A 124 0.39 -20.08 -0.43
C ASN A 124 -0.90 -19.54 -1.03
N TRP A 125 -0.97 -19.51 -2.36
CA TRP A 125 -2.07 -18.95 -3.13
C TRP A 125 -3.42 -19.60 -2.77
N GLN A 126 -4.46 -18.76 -2.62
CA GLN A 126 -5.82 -19.16 -2.29
C GLN A 126 -6.83 -18.69 -3.35
N SER A 127 -6.72 -17.43 -3.77
CA SER A 127 -7.64 -16.84 -4.74
C SER A 127 -7.01 -15.67 -5.47
N SER A 128 -7.72 -15.16 -6.48
CA SER A 128 -7.24 -14.05 -7.29
C SER A 128 -8.39 -13.22 -7.84
N THR A 129 -8.17 -11.92 -8.01
CA THR A 129 -9.08 -10.98 -8.66
C THR A 129 -8.26 -9.96 -9.45
N GLY A 130 -8.79 -9.35 -10.51
CA GLY A 130 -7.96 -8.50 -11.36
C GLY A 130 -8.57 -8.14 -12.71
N TRP A 131 -7.67 -7.90 -13.67
CA TRP A 131 -7.94 -7.32 -14.99
C TRP A 131 -8.30 -5.83 -14.94
N TRP A 132 -7.68 -5.14 -13.98
CA TRP A 132 -7.89 -3.70 -13.79
C TRP A 132 -6.88 -2.93 -14.62
N GLY A 133 -7.36 -2.11 -15.55
CA GLY A 133 -6.46 -1.20 -16.27
C GLY A 133 -5.81 -0.24 -15.30
N LEU A 134 -4.56 0.17 -15.55
CA LEU A 134 -3.78 1.00 -14.60
C LEU A 134 -4.50 2.28 -14.14
N ASN A 135 -5.42 2.82 -14.94
CA ASN A 135 -6.20 4.03 -14.61
C ASN A 135 -7.61 3.73 -14.07
N SER A 136 -7.88 2.54 -13.54
CA SER A 136 -9.18 2.19 -12.96
C SER A 136 -9.24 2.44 -11.45
N PRO A 137 -10.43 2.65 -10.86
CA PRO A 137 -10.59 2.80 -9.41
C PRO A 137 -10.00 1.65 -8.59
N GLU A 138 -10.06 0.42 -9.11
CA GLU A 138 -9.50 -0.76 -8.46
C GLU A 138 -7.97 -0.75 -8.49
N ALA A 139 -7.35 -0.29 -9.58
CA ALA A 139 -5.91 -0.13 -9.68
C ALA A 139 -5.41 0.95 -8.71
N PHE A 140 -6.07 2.11 -8.65
CA PHE A 140 -5.79 3.18 -7.67
C PHE A 140 -5.92 2.69 -6.22
N THR A 141 -6.86 1.78 -5.95
CA THR A 141 -6.96 1.15 -4.62
C THR A 141 -5.72 0.32 -4.31
N GLN A 142 -5.16 -0.38 -5.31
CA GLN A 142 -3.92 -1.14 -5.11
C GLN A 142 -2.72 -0.24 -4.94
N GLU A 143 -2.65 0.87 -5.67
CA GLU A 143 -1.60 1.88 -5.45
C GLU A 143 -1.57 2.34 -3.99
N THR A 144 -2.75 2.61 -3.40
CA THR A 144 -2.85 2.97 -1.98
C THR A 144 -2.42 1.82 -1.06
N ASN A 145 -2.89 0.60 -1.33
CA ASN A 145 -2.60 -0.57 -0.49
C ASN A 145 -1.10 -0.93 -0.49
N PHE A 146 -0.45 -0.85 -1.65
CA PHE A 146 0.96 -1.19 -1.86
C PHE A 146 1.88 0.04 -1.82
N GLN A 147 1.33 1.23 -1.58
CA GLN A 147 2.04 2.51 -1.46
C GLN A 147 2.94 2.82 -2.66
N GLN A 148 2.44 2.53 -3.86
CA GLN A 148 3.19 2.63 -5.11
C GLN A 148 2.33 3.25 -6.20
N ASP A 149 2.98 3.98 -7.10
CA ASP A 149 2.38 4.54 -8.32
C ASP A 149 2.57 3.53 -9.47
N PHE A 150 1.50 2.83 -9.85
CA PHE A 150 1.56 1.76 -10.86
C PHE A 150 1.22 2.26 -12.26
N ASN A 151 0.51 3.39 -12.39
CA ASN A 151 0.17 4.00 -13.67
C ASN A 151 1.21 5.04 -14.15
N GLY A 152 2.14 5.45 -13.28
CA GLY A 152 3.25 6.36 -13.57
C GLY A 152 2.83 7.84 -13.64
N ASP A 153 1.74 8.24 -12.99
CA ASP A 153 1.24 9.61 -13.02
C ASP A 153 1.81 10.52 -11.89
N ASN A 154 2.72 9.97 -11.08
CA ASN A 154 3.33 10.56 -9.89
C ASN A 154 2.35 10.81 -8.74
N GLN A 155 1.20 10.13 -8.72
CA GLN A 155 0.24 10.12 -7.62
C GLN A 155 0.03 8.68 -7.15
N ILE A 156 -0.20 8.52 -5.85
CA ILE A 156 -0.62 7.24 -5.28
C ILE A 156 -2.13 7.29 -5.12
N GLY A 157 -2.83 6.39 -5.81
CA GLY A 157 -4.27 6.26 -5.71
C GLY A 157 -5.02 7.14 -6.70
N ASN A 158 -6.26 7.48 -6.38
CA ASN A 158 -7.14 8.12 -7.35
C ASN A 158 -6.62 9.52 -7.70
N PRO A 159 -6.42 9.87 -8.98
CA PRO A 159 -5.95 11.19 -9.36
C PRO A 159 -7.05 12.23 -9.12
N TYR A 160 -6.72 13.26 -8.35
CA TYR A 160 -7.62 14.37 -8.06
C TYR A 160 -7.11 15.66 -8.66
N THR A 161 -7.99 16.35 -9.41
CA THR A 161 -7.69 17.67 -9.96
C THR A 161 -8.21 18.76 -9.01
N PRO A 162 -7.36 19.67 -8.52
CA PRO A 162 -7.82 20.81 -7.75
C PRO A 162 -8.72 21.72 -8.58
N ILE A 163 -9.87 22.08 -8.01
CA ILE A 163 -10.69 23.22 -8.44
C ILE A 163 -10.20 24.47 -7.73
N GLU A 164 -9.87 24.33 -6.45
CA GLU A 164 -9.36 25.38 -5.58
C GLU A 164 -8.40 24.74 -4.57
N ALA A 165 -7.26 25.38 -4.32
CA ALA A 165 -6.10 24.78 -3.65
C ALA A 165 -5.48 25.66 -2.56
N PHE A 166 -6.13 26.77 -2.20
CA PHE A 166 -5.73 27.62 -1.09
C PHE A 166 -6.22 27.02 0.23
N GLY A 167 -5.63 27.50 1.33
CA GLY A 167 -5.98 27.01 2.66
C GLY A 167 -5.52 25.57 2.95
N ASN A 168 -6.01 25.04 4.06
CA ASN A 168 -5.71 23.66 4.47
C ASN A 168 -6.68 22.66 3.83
N THR A 169 -7.87 23.11 3.43
CA THR A 169 -8.84 22.27 2.75
C THR A 169 -8.92 22.69 1.28
N LYS A 170 -8.64 21.76 0.37
CA LYS A 170 -8.71 21.98 -1.07
C LYS A 170 -10.03 21.43 -1.59
N LEU A 171 -10.66 22.13 -2.52
CA LEU A 171 -11.74 21.56 -3.34
C LEU A 171 -11.13 20.83 -4.52
N VAL A 172 -11.37 19.53 -4.63
CA VAL A 172 -10.84 18.70 -5.71
C VAL A 172 -11.94 17.89 -6.40
N LYS A 173 -11.66 17.41 -7.61
CA LYS A 173 -12.56 16.52 -8.36
C LYS A 173 -11.82 15.32 -8.94
N ASP A 174 -12.55 14.22 -9.13
CA ASP A 174 -12.05 13.06 -9.89
C ASP A 174 -12.29 13.20 -11.41
N ALA A 175 -11.85 12.21 -12.18
CA ALA A 175 -12.04 12.16 -13.64
C ALA A 175 -13.51 12.12 -14.08
N THR A 176 -14.43 11.72 -13.19
CA THR A 176 -15.89 11.71 -13.43
C THR A 176 -16.59 12.99 -12.98
N ASN A 177 -15.81 14.00 -12.56
CA ASN A 177 -16.24 15.27 -12.00
C ASN A 177 -16.98 15.16 -10.65
N LYS A 178 -16.83 14.05 -9.91
CA LYS A 178 -17.31 13.97 -8.53
C LYS A 178 -16.48 14.88 -7.64
N LEU A 179 -17.15 15.53 -6.70
CA LEU A 179 -16.54 16.54 -5.83
C LEU A 179 -16.08 15.94 -4.50
N TYR A 180 -14.92 16.41 -4.05
CA TYR A 180 -14.30 16.02 -2.79
C TYR A 180 -13.66 17.22 -2.10
N ALA A 181 -13.63 17.17 -0.77
CA ALA A 181 -12.81 18.05 0.03
C ALA A 181 -11.55 17.31 0.49
N GLN A 182 -10.38 17.89 0.23
CA GLN A 182 -9.09 17.31 0.62
C GLN A 182 -8.47 18.13 1.74
N ILE A 183 -8.37 17.55 2.94
CA ILE A 183 -7.80 18.21 4.12
C ILE A 183 -6.31 17.87 4.20
N GLY A 184 -5.45 18.87 4.02
CA GLY A 184 -4.00 18.71 3.94
C GLY A 184 -3.59 17.87 2.71
N ASN A 185 -2.85 16.79 2.96
CA ASN A 185 -2.43 15.80 1.96
C ASN A 185 -3.12 14.43 2.17
N ASN A 186 -4.20 14.38 2.94
CA ASN A 186 -4.95 13.15 3.18
C ASN A 186 -5.81 12.75 1.96
N ASN A 187 -6.35 11.53 1.98
CA ASN A 187 -7.32 11.09 0.99
C ASN A 187 -8.56 12.01 1.00
N PRO A 188 -9.02 12.49 -0.17
CA PRO A 188 -10.18 13.37 -0.24
C PRO A 188 -11.48 12.71 0.23
N ILE A 189 -12.32 13.50 0.90
CA ILE A 189 -13.62 13.09 1.43
C ILE A 189 -14.71 13.55 0.48
N ALA A 190 -15.61 12.63 0.09
CA ALA A 190 -16.72 12.93 -0.82
C ALA A 190 -17.65 14.01 -0.26
N ILE A 191 -17.93 15.04 -1.06
CA ILE A 191 -18.95 16.05 -0.76
C ILE A 191 -20.31 15.49 -1.16
N LYS A 192 -21.28 15.51 -0.24
CA LYS A 192 -22.59 14.85 -0.40
C LYS A 192 -23.77 15.78 -0.16
N ASN A 193 -24.88 15.47 -0.80
CA ASN A 193 -26.20 15.99 -0.45
C ASN A 193 -27.19 14.82 -0.33
N GLY A 194 -27.88 14.72 0.81
CA GLY A 194 -28.76 13.58 1.12
C GLY A 194 -28.02 12.23 1.11
N GLY A 195 -26.73 12.23 1.49
CA GLY A 195 -25.88 11.03 1.47
C GLY A 195 -25.31 10.65 0.10
N THR A 196 -25.80 11.26 -0.99
CA THR A 196 -25.31 11.00 -2.35
C THR A 196 -24.18 11.96 -2.70
N GLN A 197 -23.09 11.45 -3.25
CA GLN A 197 -21.97 12.29 -3.70
C GLN A 197 -22.38 13.16 -4.89
N ILE A 198 -21.99 14.43 -4.86
CA ILE A 198 -22.31 15.41 -5.91
C ILE A 198 -21.18 15.55 -6.92
N THR A 199 -21.51 16.12 -8.09
CA THR A 199 -20.56 16.43 -9.16
C THR A 199 -20.53 17.93 -9.44
N THR A 200 -19.53 18.41 -10.19
CA THR A 200 -19.42 19.84 -10.57
C THR A 200 -20.64 20.37 -11.33
N ASN A 201 -21.42 19.49 -11.95
CA ASN A 201 -22.52 19.85 -12.86
C ASN A 201 -23.90 19.43 -12.33
N ILE A 202 -23.99 19.08 -11.04
CA ILE A 202 -25.23 18.54 -10.45
C ILE A 202 -26.38 19.58 -10.46
N TYR A 203 -26.07 20.86 -10.32
CA TYR A 203 -27.05 21.95 -10.33
C TYR A 203 -26.79 22.88 -11.50
N SER A 204 -27.74 22.93 -12.44
CA SER A 204 -27.65 23.82 -13.61
C SER A 204 -27.52 25.29 -13.19
N GLY A 205 -26.62 26.04 -13.84
CA GLY A 205 -26.36 27.45 -13.56
C GLY A 205 -25.46 27.71 -12.35
N TRP A 206 -25.05 26.68 -11.60
CA TRP A 206 -24.18 26.82 -10.43
C TRP A 206 -22.75 26.34 -10.71
N GLN A 207 -21.80 27.02 -10.11
CA GLN A 207 -20.38 26.66 -10.08
C GLN A 207 -19.94 26.46 -8.62
N THR A 208 -19.23 25.37 -8.33
CA THR A 208 -18.50 25.23 -7.07
C THR A 208 -17.19 26.00 -7.13
N LEU A 209 -16.92 26.80 -6.10
CA LEU A 209 -15.75 27.67 -6.05
C LEU A 209 -14.68 27.20 -5.06
N ALA A 210 -15.06 26.81 -3.85
CA ALA A 210 -14.12 26.47 -2.78
C ALA A 210 -14.76 25.54 -1.74
N ALA A 211 -13.95 24.85 -0.96
CA ALA A 211 -14.38 24.05 0.18
C ALA A 211 -13.44 24.28 1.36
N GLU A 212 -13.96 24.67 2.52
CA GLU A 212 -13.15 25.04 3.69
C GLU A 212 -13.77 24.59 5.00
N THR A 213 -12.94 24.37 6.02
CA THR A 213 -13.41 24.18 7.40
C THR A 213 -13.18 25.46 8.18
N VAL A 214 -14.27 26.22 8.43
CA VAL A 214 -14.21 27.53 9.09
C VAL A 214 -14.85 27.42 10.46
N ASN A 215 -14.08 27.69 11.52
CA ASN A 215 -14.54 27.61 12.91
C ASN A 215 -15.21 26.26 13.26
N GLY A 216 -14.66 25.17 12.73
CA GLY A 216 -15.17 23.80 12.96
C GLY A 216 -16.39 23.42 12.12
N VAL A 217 -16.82 24.27 11.18
CA VAL A 217 -17.92 23.97 10.25
C VAL A 217 -17.35 23.75 8.86
N ASN A 218 -17.67 22.61 8.26
CA ASN A 218 -17.33 22.34 6.86
C ASN A 218 -18.24 23.15 5.95
N GLN A 219 -17.65 23.83 4.98
CA GLN A 219 -18.36 24.76 4.09
C GLN A 219 -17.98 24.52 2.63
N VAL A 220 -18.94 24.73 1.73
CA VAL A 220 -18.70 24.77 0.29
C VAL A 220 -19.27 26.07 -0.26
N LEU A 221 -18.44 26.84 -0.95
CA LEU A 221 -18.83 28.10 -1.59
C LEU A 221 -19.25 27.84 -3.04
N TRP A 222 -20.39 28.40 -3.41
CA TRP A 222 -21.00 28.29 -4.72
C TRP A 222 -21.23 29.66 -5.33
N LYS A 223 -21.19 29.71 -6.66
CA LYS A 223 -21.59 30.87 -7.46
C LYS A 223 -22.77 30.49 -8.36
N TYR A 224 -23.84 31.27 -8.30
CA TYR A 224 -24.89 31.23 -9.31
C TYR A 224 -24.52 32.16 -10.45
N ASN A 225 -24.28 31.61 -11.64
CA ASN A 225 -23.67 32.33 -12.75
C ASN A 225 -24.59 33.39 -13.36
N ASP A 226 -25.87 33.06 -13.56
CA ASP A 226 -26.80 33.95 -14.25
C ASP A 226 -27.10 35.23 -13.45
N GLY A 227 -27.09 35.12 -12.12
CA GLY A 227 -27.37 36.23 -11.19
C GLY A 227 -26.13 36.84 -10.53
N ASN A 228 -24.95 36.27 -10.74
CA ASN A 228 -23.70 36.64 -10.06
C ASN A 228 -23.83 36.69 -8.52
N TYR A 229 -24.44 35.66 -7.94
CA TYR A 229 -24.61 35.56 -6.49
C TYR A 229 -23.73 34.47 -5.88
N LEU A 230 -23.21 34.71 -4.69
CA LEU A 230 -22.60 33.69 -3.84
C LEU A 230 -23.65 33.00 -2.96
N HIS A 231 -23.39 31.73 -2.72
CA HIS A 231 -24.15 30.91 -1.80
C HIS A 231 -23.23 29.95 -1.05
N LEU A 232 -23.46 29.79 0.24
CA LEU A 232 -22.64 29.00 1.14
C LEU A 232 -23.43 27.81 1.64
N TRP A 233 -22.85 26.63 1.49
CA TRP A 233 -23.34 25.43 2.14
C TRP A 233 -22.60 25.23 3.44
N SER A 234 -23.32 24.78 4.47
CA SER A 234 -22.78 24.23 5.71
C SER A 234 -23.02 22.73 5.73
N LEU A 235 -21.98 21.97 6.03
CA LEU A 235 -21.94 20.52 5.99
C LEU A 235 -21.53 19.96 7.35
N ASP A 236 -21.91 18.71 7.60
CA ASP A 236 -21.47 17.97 8.78
C ASP A 236 -19.98 17.56 8.67
N ASN A 237 -19.47 16.91 9.73
CA ASN A 237 -18.08 16.42 9.78
C ASN A 237 -17.74 15.38 8.69
N ASN A 238 -18.76 14.77 8.07
CA ASN A 238 -18.62 13.79 7.00
C ASN A 238 -18.84 14.41 5.61
N TRP A 239 -18.80 15.74 5.51
CA TRP A 239 -19.02 16.52 4.28
C TRP A 239 -20.38 16.24 3.62
N ASN A 240 -21.42 16.00 4.43
CA ASN A 240 -22.79 15.91 3.97
C ASN A 240 -23.55 17.21 4.28
N TRP A 241 -24.25 17.73 3.28
CA TRP A 241 -25.01 18.98 3.36
C TRP A 241 -26.03 18.98 4.52
N GLN A 242 -26.09 20.09 5.26
CA GLN A 242 -27.04 20.30 6.35
C GLN A 242 -27.90 21.55 6.15
N SER A 243 -27.28 22.65 5.75
CA SER A 243 -27.99 23.92 5.57
C SER A 243 -27.27 24.81 4.56
N SER A 244 -27.89 25.92 4.21
CA SER A 244 -27.29 26.89 3.32
C SER A 244 -27.76 28.30 3.61
N THR A 245 -26.90 29.26 3.31
CA THR A 245 -27.17 30.70 3.38
C THR A 245 -26.58 31.37 2.14
N GLY A 246 -27.07 32.54 1.73
CA GLY A 246 -26.49 33.21 0.57
C GLY A 246 -27.44 34.17 -0.13
N TRP A 247 -27.25 34.27 -1.45
CA TRP A 247 -27.75 35.35 -2.32
C TRP A 247 -27.01 36.67 -2.12
N TRP A 248 -25.73 36.58 -1.80
CA TRP A 248 -24.85 37.75 -1.71
C TRP A 248 -24.35 38.11 -3.11
N GLY A 249 -24.69 39.30 -3.59
CA GLY A 249 -24.20 39.78 -4.88
C GLY A 249 -22.68 39.94 -4.88
N LEU A 250 -22.06 39.57 -6.01
CA LEU A 250 -20.66 39.86 -6.34
C LEU A 250 -20.54 41.14 -7.14
#